data_AF-A0A535AEQ4-F1
#
_entry.id   AF-A0A535AEQ4-F1
#
_cell.length_a   1.000
_cell.length_b   1.000
_cell.length_c   1.000
_cell.angle_alpha   90.00
_cell.angle_beta   90.00
_cell.angle_gamma   90.00
#
_symmetry.space_group_name_H-M   'P 1'
#
loop_
_entity.id
_entity.type
_entity.pdbx_description
1 polymer ?
#
loop_
_entity_poly.entity_id
_entity_poly.type
_entity_poly.pdbx_seq_one_letter_code
_entity_poly.pdbx_strand_id
1 'polypeptide(L)'
;MIAAALLASAQPTAAFVLGGGSPDGDCRVAFGGVDATAGASGVVCADGAPCDVDGVADGACHFSVSVCTAVPVDGCMPTTIDRISVAGLPLESPPLPSHTEACGTAMTVTVPVETAMGATLLASGGGGLRDVDYLNLCCRSDTEPLAAARCALGVDPRMIAGCTTARVPALVAAEFAHARRLIERAATEPARSRRFVRRAKRVLAQMRDRGRRLAAKDDCGDSVALVASHALSTLGAQ
;
A
#
# COMPACT_ATOMS: atom_id res chain seq x y z
N MET A 1 -1.65 1.98 -54.91
CA MET A 1 -2.33 2.47 -53.69
C MET A 1 -1.56 1.94 -52.50
N ILE A 2 -0.94 2.82 -51.72
CA ILE A 2 -0.19 2.44 -50.51
C ILE A 2 -1.14 2.63 -49.34
N ALA A 3 -1.53 1.54 -48.68
CA ALA A 3 -2.34 1.58 -47.47
C ALA A 3 -1.41 1.91 -46.29
N ALA A 4 -1.51 3.12 -45.75
CA ALA A 4 -0.82 3.52 -44.54
C ALA A 4 -1.57 2.93 -43.32
N ALA A 5 -0.94 1.99 -42.62
CA ALA A 5 -1.44 1.48 -41.36
C ALA A 5 -1.17 2.51 -40.25
N LEU A 6 -2.24 3.08 -39.69
CA LEU A 6 -2.20 3.90 -38.48
C LEU A 6 -1.93 2.98 -37.28
N LEU A 7 -0.68 2.96 -36.80
CA LEU A 7 -0.35 2.40 -35.48
C LEU A 7 -0.88 3.38 -34.43
N ALA A 8 -2.02 3.06 -33.85
CA ALA A 8 -2.52 3.75 -32.66
C ALA A 8 -1.56 3.43 -31.50
N SER A 9 -0.74 4.38 -31.10
CA SER A 9 0.02 4.33 -29.86
C SER A 9 -0.98 4.42 -28.70
N ALA A 10 -1.30 3.30 -28.08
CA ALA A 10 -1.97 3.30 -26.78
C ALA A 10 -1.04 4.05 -25.81
N GLN A 11 -1.46 5.22 -25.33
CA GLN A 11 -0.74 5.88 -24.26
C GLN A 11 -0.84 4.98 -23.03
N PRO A 12 0.27 4.70 -22.33
CA PRO A 12 0.20 3.97 -21.08
C PRO A 12 -0.74 4.75 -20.15
N THR A 13 -1.80 4.08 -19.68
CA THR A 13 -2.63 4.61 -18.60
C THR A 13 -1.72 4.85 -17.41
N ALA A 14 -1.81 6.05 -16.82
CA ALA A 14 -1.05 6.37 -15.64
C ALA A 14 -1.36 5.35 -14.52
N ALA A 15 -0.31 4.74 -13.99
CA ALA A 15 -0.41 3.69 -12.99
C ALA A 15 -0.54 4.30 -11.59
N PHE A 16 -1.61 3.95 -10.88
CA PHE A 16 -1.89 4.47 -9.54
C PHE A 16 -2.32 3.38 -8.55
N VAL A 17 -1.80 3.47 -7.33
CA VAL A 17 -2.32 2.77 -6.15
C VAL A 17 -3.05 3.79 -5.29
N LEU A 18 -4.37 3.61 -5.17
CA LEU A 18 -5.27 4.54 -4.45
C LEU A 18 -5.31 4.33 -2.93
N GLY A 19 -4.45 3.47 -2.38
CA GLY A 19 -4.24 3.38 -0.93
C GLY A 19 -5.28 2.59 -0.13
N GLY A 20 -6.54 2.50 -0.60
CA GLY A 20 -7.61 1.72 0.03
C GLY A 20 -8.23 2.35 1.28
N GLY A 21 -8.04 3.66 1.49
CA GLY A 21 -8.57 4.50 2.56
C GLY A 21 -10.08 4.77 2.48
N SER A 22 -10.50 6.01 2.73
CA SER A 22 -11.92 6.39 2.56
C SER A 22 -12.27 6.39 1.07
N PRO A 23 -13.26 5.60 0.61
CA PRO A 23 -13.64 5.53 -0.80
C PRO A 23 -14.29 6.82 -1.33
N ASP A 24 -14.60 7.80 -0.47
CA ASP A 24 -15.07 9.12 -0.90
C ASP A 24 -13.90 10.07 -1.25
N GLY A 25 -12.65 9.59 -1.18
CA GLY A 25 -11.43 10.39 -1.28
C GLY A 25 -10.32 9.85 -2.19
N ASP A 26 -10.51 8.71 -2.84
CA ASP A 26 -9.49 7.96 -3.57
C ASP A 26 -9.01 8.58 -4.90
N CYS A 27 -9.39 9.84 -5.19
CA CYS A 27 -8.74 10.67 -6.22
C CYS A 27 -7.84 11.79 -5.66
N ARG A 28 -7.81 12.00 -4.36
CA ARG A 28 -7.21 13.20 -3.77
C ARG A 28 -5.71 13.08 -3.67
N VAL A 29 -5.26 11.97 -3.13
CA VAL A 29 -3.86 11.56 -3.15
C VAL A 29 -3.78 10.11 -3.61
N ALA A 30 -2.64 9.74 -4.19
CA ALA A 30 -2.35 8.36 -4.58
C ALA A 30 -0.84 8.17 -4.70
N PHE A 31 -0.42 6.90 -4.79
CA PHE A 31 0.93 6.55 -5.18
C PHE A 31 0.98 6.35 -6.69
N GLY A 32 1.75 7.17 -7.40
CA GLY A 32 1.92 7.09 -8.86
C GLY A 32 3.14 6.27 -9.27
N GLY A 33 3.08 5.70 -10.47
CA GLY A 33 4.17 4.92 -11.09
C GLY A 33 4.11 3.42 -10.80
N VAL A 34 3.09 2.96 -10.07
CA VAL A 34 2.85 1.55 -9.74
C VAL A 34 1.36 1.22 -9.81
N ASP A 35 1.03 0.00 -10.23
CA ASP A 35 -0.33 -0.51 -10.31
C ASP A 35 -0.62 -1.50 -9.18
N ALA A 36 -1.81 -1.41 -8.59
CA ALA A 36 -2.22 -2.35 -7.55
C ALA A 36 -2.48 -3.74 -8.16
N THR A 37 -1.73 -4.75 -7.68
CA THR A 37 -1.90 -6.16 -8.09
C THR A 37 -2.44 -7.04 -6.96
N ALA A 38 -2.58 -6.50 -5.74
CA ALA A 38 -3.09 -7.19 -4.57
C ALA A 38 -4.00 -6.28 -3.73
N GLY A 39 -5.29 -6.26 -4.07
CA GLY A 39 -6.26 -5.35 -3.44
C GLY A 39 -5.99 -3.89 -3.79
N ALA A 40 -6.49 -2.94 -2.99
CA ALA A 40 -6.40 -1.50 -3.30
C ALA A 40 -5.06 -0.84 -2.91
N SER A 41 -4.22 -1.53 -2.14
CA SER A 41 -3.01 -0.96 -1.51
C SER A 41 -1.73 -1.72 -1.89
N GLY A 42 -1.84 -2.90 -2.50
CA GLY A 42 -0.72 -3.83 -2.64
C GLY A 42 -0.23 -3.96 -4.07
N VAL A 43 1.09 -3.91 -4.23
CA VAL A 43 1.84 -4.22 -5.44
C VAL A 43 2.72 -5.43 -5.13
N VAL A 44 2.35 -6.58 -5.66
CA VAL A 44 3.14 -7.81 -5.61
C VAL A 44 3.78 -8.00 -6.97
N CYS A 45 5.11 -8.01 -6.99
CA CYS A 45 5.92 -8.19 -8.18
C CYS A 45 6.83 -9.40 -8.06
N ALA A 46 6.98 -10.16 -9.15
CA ALA A 46 8.02 -11.17 -9.23
C ALA A 46 9.33 -10.52 -9.74
N ASP A 47 10.45 -10.95 -9.19
CA ASP A 47 11.81 -10.52 -9.57
C ASP A 47 12.04 -10.69 -11.08
N GLY A 48 12.38 -9.60 -11.78
CA GLY A 48 12.51 -9.55 -13.25
C GLY A 48 11.19 -9.55 -14.04
N ALA A 49 10.03 -9.41 -13.40
CA ALA A 49 8.74 -9.28 -14.10
C ALA A 49 8.49 -7.84 -14.59
N PRO A 50 7.48 -7.56 -15.45
CA PRO A 50 7.26 -6.21 -15.99
C PRO A 50 6.95 -5.10 -14.97
N CYS A 51 6.58 -5.45 -13.73
CA CYS A 51 6.41 -4.51 -12.62
C CYS A 51 7.72 -4.13 -11.93
N ASP A 52 8.79 -4.87 -12.23
CA ASP A 52 10.16 -4.60 -11.83
C ASP A 52 10.80 -3.69 -12.89
N VAL A 53 11.14 -2.45 -12.52
CA VAL A 53 11.40 -1.41 -13.52
C VAL A 53 12.68 -1.66 -14.34
N ASP A 54 13.61 -2.47 -13.84
CA ASP A 54 14.80 -2.86 -14.61
C ASP A 54 14.61 -4.19 -15.36
N GLY A 55 13.58 -4.97 -15.01
CA GLY A 55 13.27 -6.27 -15.59
C GLY A 55 14.36 -7.33 -15.39
N VAL A 56 15.23 -7.17 -14.38
CA VAL A 56 16.33 -8.11 -14.11
C VAL A 56 16.00 -8.95 -12.88
N ALA A 57 16.08 -10.28 -13.01
CA ALA A 57 15.98 -11.17 -11.86
C ALA A 57 17.31 -11.21 -11.09
N ASP A 58 17.57 -10.20 -10.25
CA ASP A 58 18.83 -10.03 -9.51
C ASP A 58 18.70 -10.19 -7.97
N GLY A 59 17.52 -10.60 -7.51
CA GLY A 59 17.21 -10.79 -6.11
C GLY A 59 16.50 -9.60 -5.45
N ALA A 60 16.13 -8.57 -6.22
CA ALA A 60 15.31 -7.47 -5.75
C ALA A 60 14.42 -6.92 -6.87
N CYS A 61 13.23 -6.45 -6.50
CA CYS A 61 12.36 -5.72 -7.41
C CYS A 61 12.56 -4.22 -7.19
N HIS A 62 12.71 -3.50 -8.29
CA HIS A 62 12.81 -2.06 -8.33
C HIS A 62 11.44 -1.46 -8.71
N PHE A 63 10.92 -0.56 -7.87
CA PHE A 63 9.65 0.14 -8.11
C PHE A 63 9.87 1.63 -8.24
N SER A 64 9.33 2.27 -9.29
CA SER A 64 9.34 3.73 -9.41
C SER A 64 8.07 4.31 -8.79
N VAL A 65 8.18 4.97 -7.64
CA VAL A 65 7.02 5.45 -6.88
C VAL A 65 7.08 6.95 -6.66
N SER A 66 5.95 7.64 -6.82
CA SER A 66 5.76 9.05 -6.50
C SER A 66 4.49 9.25 -5.67
N VAL A 67 4.36 10.41 -5.01
CA VAL A 67 3.09 10.84 -4.42
C VAL A 67 2.42 11.81 -5.37
N CYS A 68 1.16 11.59 -5.68
CA CYS A 68 0.38 12.42 -6.59
C CYS A 68 -0.87 12.98 -5.90
N THR A 69 -1.30 14.17 -6.29
CA THR A 69 -2.59 14.76 -5.91
C THR A 69 -3.56 14.75 -7.09
N ALA A 70 -4.86 14.78 -6.81
CA ALA A 70 -5.93 15.00 -7.79
C ALA A 70 -5.85 14.05 -9.00
N VAL A 71 -5.61 12.76 -8.73
CA VAL A 71 -5.50 11.73 -9.76
C VAL A 71 -6.85 11.53 -10.46
N PRO A 72 -6.87 11.29 -11.79
CA PRO A 72 -8.10 11.26 -12.54
C PRO A 72 -8.86 9.94 -12.31
N VAL A 73 -9.77 9.94 -11.31
CA VAL A 73 -10.69 8.83 -11.02
C VAL A 73 -12.13 9.27 -11.32
N ASP A 74 -12.83 8.46 -12.12
CA ASP A 74 -14.20 8.74 -12.52
C ASP A 74 -15.13 8.94 -11.32
N GLY A 75 -15.87 10.05 -11.32
CA GLY A 75 -16.84 10.37 -10.28
C GLY A 75 -16.24 10.98 -9.01
N CYS A 76 -14.92 11.17 -8.93
CA CYS A 76 -14.27 11.83 -7.80
C CYS A 76 -13.92 13.28 -8.15
N MET A 77 -14.21 14.20 -7.22
CA MET A 77 -13.90 15.62 -7.36
C MET A 77 -12.71 15.97 -6.47
N PRO A 78 -11.55 16.32 -7.06
CA PRO A 78 -10.40 16.75 -6.29
C PRO A 78 -10.75 17.96 -5.41
N THR A 79 -10.28 17.92 -4.17
CA THR A 79 -10.35 19.05 -3.24
C THR A 79 -8.93 19.54 -3.00
N THR A 80 -8.77 20.81 -2.64
CA THR A 80 -7.46 21.35 -2.29
C THR A 80 -6.85 20.56 -1.12
N ILE A 81 -5.67 20.01 -1.36
CA ILE A 81 -4.78 19.42 -0.36
C ILE A 81 -3.76 20.47 0.04
N ASP A 82 -3.70 20.77 1.33
CA ASP A 82 -2.81 21.78 1.90
C ASP A 82 -1.54 21.15 2.50
N ARG A 83 -1.65 19.89 2.94
CA ARG A 83 -0.54 19.16 3.56
C ARG A 83 -0.58 17.68 3.20
N ILE A 84 0.60 17.12 2.97
CA ILE A 84 0.83 15.69 2.88
C ILE A 84 1.95 15.32 3.85
N SER A 85 1.75 14.25 4.61
CA SER A 85 2.79 13.61 5.42
C SER A 85 2.99 12.19 4.94
N VAL A 86 4.24 11.80 4.70
CA VAL A 86 4.62 10.45 4.29
C VAL A 86 5.37 9.76 5.42
N ALA A 87 5.08 8.49 5.67
CA ALA A 87 5.86 7.65 6.57
C ALA A 87 6.23 6.32 5.90
N GLY A 88 7.36 5.73 6.30
CA GLY A 88 7.84 4.43 5.79
C GLY A 88 8.83 4.53 4.64
N LEU A 89 8.51 5.28 3.59
CA LEU A 89 9.40 5.55 2.45
C LEU A 89 9.70 7.06 2.35
N PRO A 90 10.92 7.46 1.91
CA PRO A 90 11.28 8.87 1.76
C PRO A 90 10.72 9.48 0.46
N LEU A 91 9.40 9.36 0.25
CA LEU A 91 8.74 9.96 -0.91
C LEU A 91 8.49 11.44 -0.67
N GLU A 92 8.74 12.24 -1.69
CA GLU A 92 8.51 13.68 -1.66
C GLU A 92 7.05 14.01 -1.99
N SER A 93 6.48 14.97 -1.28
CA SER A 93 5.19 15.54 -1.62
C SER A 93 5.30 16.34 -2.93
N PRO A 94 4.26 16.35 -3.78
CA PRO A 94 4.14 17.36 -4.84
C PRO A 94 4.09 18.78 -4.25
N PRO A 95 4.23 19.83 -5.08
CA PRO A 95 3.97 21.21 -4.67
C PRO A 95 2.56 21.36 -4.07
N LEU A 96 2.45 22.03 -2.92
CA LEU A 96 1.20 22.28 -2.18
C LEU A 96 1.03 23.78 -1.89
N PRO A 97 -0.21 24.29 -1.71
CA PRO A 97 -1.47 23.57 -1.83
C PRO A 97 -1.79 23.19 -3.29
N SER A 98 -2.46 22.06 -3.50
CA SER A 98 -2.82 21.59 -4.84
C SER A 98 -4.27 21.09 -4.91
N HIS A 99 -4.95 21.41 -6.00
CA HIS A 99 -6.29 20.92 -6.35
C HIS A 99 -6.34 20.39 -7.80
N THR A 100 -5.18 20.28 -8.45
CA THR A 100 -4.99 19.79 -9.81
C THR A 100 -3.97 18.66 -9.79
N GLU A 101 -3.94 17.87 -10.85
CA GLU A 101 -2.98 16.76 -10.95
C GLU A 101 -1.55 17.29 -10.80
N ALA A 102 -0.83 16.75 -9.82
CA ALA A 102 0.57 17.08 -9.57
C ALA A 102 1.23 15.92 -8.83
N CYS A 103 2.43 15.54 -9.25
CA CYS A 103 3.21 14.49 -8.60
C CYS A 103 4.55 15.05 -8.08
N GLY A 104 5.01 14.51 -6.96
CA GLY A 104 6.37 14.70 -6.48
C GLY A 104 7.39 13.95 -7.35
N THR A 105 8.67 14.09 -7.01
CA THR A 105 9.75 13.36 -7.69
C THR A 105 9.54 11.85 -7.54
N ALA A 106 9.63 11.11 -8.65
CA ALA A 106 9.61 9.66 -8.59
C ALA A 106 10.90 9.13 -7.95
N MET A 107 10.75 8.16 -7.05
CA MET A 107 11.83 7.51 -6.33
C MET A 107 11.85 6.02 -6.65
N THR A 108 13.03 5.47 -6.93
CA THR A 108 13.22 4.02 -7.05
C THR A 108 13.31 3.39 -5.66
N VAL A 109 12.34 2.54 -5.32
CA VAL A 109 12.33 1.71 -4.11
C VAL A 109 12.86 0.33 -4.50
N THR A 110 13.94 -0.12 -3.83
CA THR A 110 14.47 -1.47 -4.00
C THR A 110 13.92 -2.37 -2.91
N VAL A 111 13.20 -3.43 -3.29
CA VAL A 111 12.58 -4.38 -2.37
C VAL A 111 13.22 -5.76 -2.59
N PRO A 112 14.03 -6.28 -1.65
CA PRO A 112 14.59 -7.62 -1.77
C PRO A 112 13.51 -8.69 -1.93
N VAL A 113 13.82 -9.75 -2.67
CA VAL A 113 12.96 -10.93 -2.83
C VAL A 113 12.54 -11.50 -1.48
N GLU A 114 11.28 -11.91 -1.38
CA GLU A 114 10.59 -12.40 -0.18
C GLU A 114 10.45 -11.37 0.95
N THR A 115 10.61 -10.08 0.64
CA THR A 115 10.38 -8.98 1.58
C THR A 115 9.31 -8.04 1.08
N ALA A 116 8.84 -7.17 1.98
CA ALA A 116 7.94 -6.10 1.63
C ALA A 116 8.35 -4.80 2.31
N MET A 117 8.18 -3.70 1.58
CA MET A 117 8.25 -2.34 2.10
C MET A 117 6.88 -1.68 2.00
N GLY A 118 6.70 -0.58 2.71
CA GLY A 118 5.44 0.15 2.59
C GLY A 118 5.56 1.58 3.05
N ALA A 119 4.56 2.36 2.64
CA ALA A 119 4.42 3.74 3.01
C ALA A 119 2.97 4.06 3.36
N THR A 120 2.77 5.04 4.23
CA THR A 120 1.45 5.64 4.42
C THR A 120 1.50 7.11 4.09
N LEU A 121 0.41 7.61 3.51
CA LEU A 121 0.19 9.02 3.23
C LEU A 121 -0.93 9.50 4.13
N LEU A 122 -0.73 10.66 4.74
CA LEU A 122 -1.76 11.38 5.47
C LEU A 122 -1.88 12.75 4.81
N ALA A 123 -2.97 12.94 4.07
CA ALA A 123 -3.28 14.20 3.42
C ALA A 123 -4.38 14.95 4.18
N SER A 124 -4.25 16.27 4.24
CA SER A 124 -5.27 17.15 4.80
C SER A 124 -5.43 18.42 3.99
N GLY A 125 -6.63 18.98 4.04
CA GLY A 125 -6.97 20.16 3.24
C GLY A 125 -8.35 20.74 3.56
N GLY A 126 -8.72 21.81 2.85
CA GLY A 126 -9.91 22.63 3.06
C GLY A 126 -11.15 21.92 3.66
N GLY A 127 -11.71 22.52 4.72
CA GLY A 127 -12.98 22.06 5.30
C GLY A 127 -12.90 20.89 6.29
N GLY A 128 -11.69 20.54 6.78
CA GLY A 128 -11.50 19.42 7.71
C GLY A 128 -11.28 18.08 7.01
N LEU A 129 -10.94 18.12 5.72
CA LEU A 129 -10.59 16.95 4.94
C LEU A 129 -9.37 16.25 5.54
N ARG A 130 -9.49 14.93 5.66
CA ARG A 130 -8.42 14.04 6.04
C ARG A 130 -8.53 12.78 5.22
N ASP A 131 -7.41 12.40 4.64
CA ASP A 131 -7.30 11.22 3.79
C ASP A 131 -6.05 10.42 4.16
N VAL A 132 -6.18 9.10 4.18
CA VAL A 132 -5.13 8.19 4.62
C VAL A 132 -5.01 7.04 3.66
N ASP A 133 -3.84 6.93 3.04
CA ASP A 133 -3.52 5.90 2.06
C ASP A 133 -2.37 5.02 2.51
N TYR A 134 -2.35 3.80 1.97
CA TYR A 134 -1.33 2.81 2.24
C TYR A 134 -0.80 2.17 0.96
N LEU A 135 0.51 2.06 0.85
CA LEU A 135 1.20 1.30 -0.20
C LEU A 135 1.96 0.14 0.45
N ASN A 136 1.76 -1.07 -0.08
CA ASN A 136 2.55 -2.26 0.19
C ASN A 136 3.26 -2.67 -1.10
N LEU A 137 4.58 -2.61 -1.12
CA LEU A 137 5.41 -3.12 -2.21
C LEU A 137 6.03 -4.44 -1.77
N CYS A 138 5.84 -5.49 -2.55
CA CYS A 138 6.39 -6.81 -2.26
C CYS A 138 7.11 -7.37 -3.48
N CYS A 139 8.31 -7.86 -3.25
CA CYS A 139 9.07 -8.61 -4.26
C CYS A 139 9.09 -10.09 -3.89
N ARG A 140 8.94 -10.97 -4.89
CA ARG A 140 8.94 -12.41 -4.68
C ARG A 140 9.61 -13.17 -5.81
N SER A 141 9.96 -14.42 -5.53
CA SER A 141 10.57 -15.32 -6.51
C SER A 141 9.56 -16.22 -7.25
N ASP A 142 8.39 -16.51 -6.66
CA ASP A 142 7.44 -17.49 -7.18
C ASP A 142 5.96 -17.29 -6.73
N THR A 143 5.04 -18.12 -7.25
CA THR A 143 3.63 -18.19 -6.83
C THR A 143 3.42 -19.20 -5.69
N GLU A 144 3.91 -18.92 -4.48
CA GLU A 144 3.66 -19.79 -3.32
C GLU A 144 2.24 -19.60 -2.71
N PRO A 145 1.67 -20.63 -2.04
CA PRO A 145 0.44 -20.49 -1.27
C PRO A 145 0.57 -19.36 -0.23
N LEU A 146 -0.49 -18.58 -0.07
CA LEU A 146 -0.52 -17.43 0.84
C LEU A 146 0.50 -16.32 0.50
N ALA A 147 1.16 -16.32 -0.67
CA ALA A 147 2.17 -15.31 -1.02
C ALA A 147 1.66 -13.86 -0.83
N ALA A 148 0.46 -13.53 -1.32
CA ALA A 148 -0.14 -12.20 -1.14
C ALA A 148 -0.34 -11.84 0.35
N ALA A 149 -0.67 -12.83 1.19
CA ALA A 149 -0.79 -12.61 2.63
C ALA A 149 0.57 -12.45 3.32
N ARG A 150 1.61 -13.15 2.86
CA ARG A 150 2.99 -12.97 3.35
C ARG A 150 3.51 -11.59 3.00
N CYS A 151 3.30 -11.15 1.76
CA CYS A 151 3.59 -9.79 1.30
C CYS A 151 2.91 -8.73 2.17
N ALA A 152 1.59 -8.85 2.36
CA ALA A 152 0.82 -7.91 3.16
C ALA A 152 1.28 -7.85 4.64
N LEU A 153 1.86 -8.93 5.15
CA LEU A 153 2.38 -9.04 6.53
C LEU A 153 3.91 -8.79 6.61
N GLY A 154 4.58 -8.53 5.50
CA GLY A 154 6.03 -8.34 5.43
C GLY A 154 6.52 -6.99 5.96
N VAL A 155 5.63 -6.02 6.07
CA VAL A 155 5.95 -4.67 6.57
C VAL A 155 6.01 -4.59 8.10
N ASP A 156 6.73 -3.61 8.64
CA ASP A 156 6.66 -3.26 10.06
C ASP A 156 5.75 -2.03 10.27
N PRO A 157 4.55 -2.20 10.88
CA PRO A 157 3.64 -1.09 11.14
C PRO A 157 4.26 0.06 11.93
N ARG A 158 5.30 -0.19 12.74
CA ARG A 158 5.98 0.84 13.53
C ARG A 158 6.75 1.83 12.66
N MET A 159 7.20 1.40 11.49
CA MET A 159 7.99 2.21 10.57
C MET A 159 7.11 3.01 9.62
N ILE A 160 5.93 2.47 9.28
CA ILE A 160 5.10 3.01 8.20
C ILE A 160 3.89 3.80 8.70
N ALA A 161 3.46 3.66 9.97
CA ALA A 161 2.24 4.28 10.44
C ALA A 161 2.32 5.81 10.62
N GLY A 162 3.52 6.37 10.80
CA GLY A 162 3.72 7.83 10.85
C GLY A 162 3.21 8.52 12.12
N CYS A 163 3.13 7.82 13.27
CA CYS A 163 2.65 8.42 14.52
C CYS A 163 3.56 9.55 15.01
N THR A 164 2.97 10.72 15.27
CA THR A 164 3.71 11.93 15.66
C THR A 164 3.66 12.20 17.18
N THR A 165 2.57 11.80 17.85
CA THR A 165 2.35 12.10 19.29
C THR A 165 2.28 10.83 20.15
N ALA A 166 1.67 9.78 19.63
CA ALA A 166 1.69 8.43 20.19
C ALA A 166 2.79 7.63 19.48
N ARG A 167 3.38 6.63 20.14
CA ARG A 167 4.08 5.57 19.40
C ARG A 167 3.03 4.53 18.99
N VAL A 168 3.23 3.84 17.87
CA VAL A 168 2.47 2.60 17.60
C VAL A 168 2.58 1.73 18.86
N PRO A 169 1.47 1.39 19.53
CA PRO A 169 1.55 0.65 20.77
C PRO A 169 2.31 -0.67 20.55
N ALA A 170 3.21 -1.02 21.45
CA ALA A 170 3.99 -2.28 21.33
C ALA A 170 3.07 -3.50 21.14
N LEU A 171 1.88 -3.45 21.74
CA LEU A 171 0.83 -4.43 21.58
C LEU A 171 0.32 -4.55 20.12
N VAL A 172 0.12 -3.44 19.42
CA VAL A 172 -0.30 -3.41 18.00
C VAL A 172 0.77 -4.03 17.11
N ALA A 173 2.04 -3.67 17.32
CA ALA A 173 3.15 -4.27 16.57
C ALA A 173 3.28 -5.78 16.86
N ALA A 174 3.09 -6.19 18.12
CA ALA A 174 3.12 -7.60 18.51
C ALA A 174 1.97 -8.41 17.89
N GLU A 175 0.79 -7.83 17.72
CA GLU A 175 -0.34 -8.44 17.01
C GLU A 175 -0.01 -8.70 15.55
N PHE A 176 0.53 -7.70 14.84
CA PHE A 176 0.91 -7.86 13.44
C PHE A 176 1.98 -8.94 13.27
N ALA A 177 3.02 -8.91 14.10
CA ALA A 177 4.07 -9.93 14.11
C ALA A 177 3.52 -11.33 14.45
N HIS A 178 2.50 -11.42 15.31
CA HIS A 178 1.83 -12.69 15.61
C HIS A 178 1.00 -13.19 14.43
N ALA A 179 0.28 -12.31 13.74
CA ALA A 179 -0.44 -12.66 12.51
C ALA A 179 0.55 -13.18 11.44
N ARG A 180 1.69 -12.51 11.26
CA ARG A 180 2.77 -12.96 10.37
C ARG A 180 3.23 -14.39 10.67
N ARG A 181 3.59 -14.66 11.94
CA ARG A 181 3.99 -16.02 12.38
C ARG A 181 2.92 -17.07 12.14
N LEU A 182 1.64 -16.71 12.26
CA LEU A 182 0.55 -17.63 11.96
C LEU A 182 0.46 -17.96 10.47
N ILE A 183 0.68 -16.99 9.58
CA ILE A 183 0.68 -17.21 8.14
C ILE A 183 1.91 -17.99 7.68
N GLU A 184 3.09 -17.71 8.23
CA GLU A 184 4.29 -18.51 8.01
C GLU A 184 4.05 -19.99 8.35
N ARG A 185 3.44 -20.26 9.50
CA ARG A 185 3.05 -21.63 9.90
C ARG A 185 1.96 -22.23 9.02
N ALA A 186 1.02 -21.42 8.53
CA ALA A 186 -0.04 -21.89 7.64
C ALA A 186 0.52 -22.40 6.32
N ALA A 187 1.60 -21.78 5.82
CA ALA A 187 2.29 -22.20 4.62
C ALA A 187 3.07 -23.51 4.82
N THR A 188 3.69 -23.72 5.99
CA THR A 188 4.48 -24.93 6.27
C THR A 188 3.68 -26.09 6.87
N GLU A 189 2.47 -25.86 7.38
CA GLU A 189 1.58 -26.88 7.97
C GLU A 189 0.21 -26.94 7.24
N PRO A 190 0.12 -27.45 5.99
CA PRO A 190 -1.11 -27.40 5.18
C PRO A 190 -2.34 -28.00 5.87
N ALA A 191 -2.17 -29.10 6.61
CA ALA A 191 -3.24 -29.77 7.37
C ALA A 191 -3.91 -28.85 8.42
N ARG A 192 -3.21 -27.82 8.89
CA ARG A 192 -3.70 -26.87 9.91
C ARG A 192 -3.82 -25.43 9.37
N SER A 193 -3.51 -25.21 8.09
CA SER A 193 -3.51 -23.89 7.45
C SER A 193 -4.80 -23.11 7.72
N ARG A 194 -5.97 -23.71 7.51
CA ARG A 194 -7.28 -23.09 7.78
C ARG A 194 -7.45 -22.60 9.22
N ARG A 195 -6.84 -23.26 10.21
CA ARG A 195 -6.90 -22.87 11.63
C ARG A 195 -6.00 -21.66 11.88
N PHE A 196 -4.79 -21.68 11.32
CA PHE A 196 -3.84 -20.57 11.46
C PHE A 196 -4.33 -19.31 10.75
N VAL A 197 -4.83 -19.42 9.52
CA VAL A 197 -5.45 -18.30 8.78
C VAL A 197 -6.62 -17.70 9.55
N ARG A 198 -7.53 -18.54 10.09
CA ARG A 198 -8.63 -18.06 10.94
C ARG A 198 -8.15 -17.32 12.19
N ARG A 199 -7.05 -17.75 12.81
CA ARG A 199 -6.46 -17.06 13.96
C ARG A 199 -5.81 -15.74 13.55
N ALA A 200 -5.08 -15.71 12.43
CA ALA A 200 -4.46 -14.51 11.88
C ALA A 200 -5.52 -13.44 11.58
N LYS A 201 -6.62 -13.82 10.91
CA LYS A 201 -7.77 -12.93 10.67
C LYS A 201 -8.31 -12.30 11.96
N ARG A 202 -8.46 -13.08 13.03
CA ARG A 202 -8.93 -12.54 14.32
C ARG A 202 -7.95 -11.53 14.94
N VAL A 203 -6.65 -11.83 14.88
CA VAL A 203 -5.61 -10.93 15.41
C VAL A 203 -5.57 -9.62 14.61
N LEU A 204 -5.64 -9.70 13.28
CA LEU A 204 -5.66 -8.50 12.43
C LEU A 204 -6.94 -7.68 12.61
N ALA A 205 -8.10 -8.32 12.82
CA ALA A 205 -9.33 -7.61 13.15
C ALA A 205 -9.20 -6.84 14.49
N GLN A 206 -8.61 -7.47 15.51
CA GLN A 206 -8.33 -6.81 16.80
C GLN A 206 -7.37 -5.62 16.64
N MET A 207 -6.32 -5.78 15.85
CA MET A 207 -5.38 -4.70 15.51
C MET A 207 -6.08 -3.55 14.80
N ARG A 208 -6.92 -3.84 13.79
CA ARG A 208 -7.69 -2.82 13.07
C ARG A 208 -8.58 -2.02 14.01
N ASP A 209 -9.30 -2.70 14.89
CA ASP A 209 -10.20 -2.03 15.85
C ASP A 209 -9.41 -1.20 16.87
N ARG A 210 -8.18 -1.60 17.22
CA ARG A 210 -7.27 -0.78 18.04
C ARG A 210 -6.74 0.42 17.29
N GLY A 211 -6.38 0.27 16.01
CA GLY A 211 -6.00 1.39 15.14
C GLY A 211 -7.10 2.45 15.09
N ARG A 212 -8.34 2.04 14.85
CA ARG A 212 -9.52 2.95 14.87
C ARG A 212 -9.70 3.66 16.22
N ARG A 213 -9.45 2.99 17.34
CA ARG A 213 -9.48 3.65 18.67
C ARG A 213 -8.30 4.60 18.88
N LEU A 214 -7.13 4.29 18.30
CA LEU A 214 -5.98 5.17 18.32
C LEU A 214 -6.21 6.42 17.46
N ALA A 215 -6.97 6.31 16.36
CA ALA A 215 -7.28 7.41 15.45
C ALA A 215 -8.00 8.58 16.13
N ALA A 216 -8.71 8.31 17.24
CA ALA A 216 -9.31 9.35 18.08
C ALA A 216 -8.29 10.18 18.89
N LYS A 217 -7.02 9.79 18.90
CA LYS A 217 -5.94 10.40 19.71
C LYS A 217 -4.72 10.80 18.88
N ASP A 218 -4.40 10.04 17.85
CA ASP A 218 -3.26 10.27 16.97
C ASP A 218 -3.61 9.87 15.55
N ASP A 219 -3.15 10.66 14.58
CA ASP A 219 -3.53 10.50 13.19
C ASP A 219 -3.07 9.16 12.58
N CYS A 220 -2.00 8.57 13.11
CA CYS A 220 -1.52 7.27 12.65
C CYS A 220 -2.45 6.10 12.96
N GLY A 221 -3.46 6.29 13.82
CA GLY A 221 -4.41 5.23 14.13
C GLY A 221 -5.17 4.74 12.90
N ASP A 222 -5.47 5.64 11.97
CA ASP A 222 -6.08 5.28 10.69
C ASP A 222 -5.10 4.48 9.82
N SER A 223 -3.84 4.90 9.76
CA SER A 223 -2.77 4.17 9.08
C SER A 223 -2.62 2.74 9.61
N VAL A 224 -2.62 2.57 10.94
CA VAL A 224 -2.60 1.25 11.59
C VAL A 224 -3.81 0.41 11.20
N ALA A 225 -5.01 1.01 11.20
CA ALA A 225 -6.24 0.33 10.83
C ALA A 225 -6.24 -0.09 9.35
N LEU A 226 -5.71 0.76 8.47
CA LEU A 226 -5.62 0.53 7.04
C LEU A 226 -4.65 -0.60 6.69
N VAL A 227 -3.45 -0.60 7.28
CA VAL A 227 -2.47 -1.69 7.14
C VAL A 227 -3.07 -3.04 7.56
N ALA A 228 -3.77 -3.07 8.69
CA ALA A 228 -4.45 -4.28 9.15
C ALA A 228 -5.62 -4.69 8.21
N SER A 229 -6.34 -3.73 7.65
CA SER A 229 -7.45 -3.98 6.71
C SER A 229 -6.94 -4.55 5.39
N HIS A 230 -5.85 -4.03 4.86
CA HIS A 230 -5.17 -4.58 3.69
C HIS A 230 -4.78 -6.04 3.94
N ALA A 231 -4.07 -6.33 5.04
CA ALA A 231 -3.68 -7.70 5.38
C ALA A 231 -4.88 -8.65 5.63
N LEU A 232 -6.00 -8.14 6.14
CA LEU A 232 -7.24 -8.92 6.23
C LEU A 232 -7.83 -9.26 4.87
N SER A 233 -7.82 -8.31 3.93
CA SER A 233 -8.37 -8.48 2.59
C SER A 233 -7.61 -9.55 1.79
N THR A 234 -6.27 -9.58 1.89
CA THR A 234 -5.44 -10.59 1.21
C THR A 234 -5.61 -12.00 1.77
N LEU A 235 -6.13 -12.13 3.00
CA LEU A 235 -6.53 -13.41 3.58
C LEU A 235 -7.97 -13.81 3.21
N GLY A 236 -8.79 -12.86 2.72
CA GLY A 236 -10.18 -13.09 2.30
C GLY A 236 -10.30 -13.58 0.85
N ALA A 237 -9.34 -13.24 0.00
CA ALA A 237 -9.31 -13.55 -1.43
C ALA A 237 -8.75 -14.96 -1.77
N GLN A 238 -8.66 -15.87 -0.79
CA GLN A 238 -8.03 -17.20 -0.90
C GLN A 238 -8.99 -18.35 -0.60
#